data_AF-A0A0F9LGE5-F1
#
_entry.id   AF-A0A0F9LGE5-F1
#
_cell.length_a   1.000
_cell.length_b   1.000
_cell.length_c   1.000
_cell.angle_alpha   90.00
_cell.angle_beta   90.00
_cell.angle_gamma   90.00
#
_symmetry.space_group_name_H-M   'P 1'
#
loop_
_entity.id
_entity.type
_entity.pdbx_description
1 polymer ?
#
loop_
_entity_poly.entity_id
_entity_poly.type
_entity_poly.pdbx_seq_one_letter_code
_entity_poly.pdbx_strand_id
1 'polypeptide(L)'
;MAKTYSNLVSEARVLLQDTDADLKRYSDTKLIDILNRGLQDLARIRPDSMYDLYVNNDLMVPELVESSPGGGQTVWTANFGLGMQFYSPLVSYLVGVAEIVDDEYTEEGRAAFLLGQFRNSVVGI
;
A
#
# COMPACT_ATOMS: atom_id res chain seq x y z
N MET A 1 -16.61 -5.11 -10.02
CA MET A 1 -15.24 -5.19 -10.58
C MET A 1 -14.31 -5.60 -9.44
N ALA A 2 -13.29 -6.41 -9.71
CA ALA A 2 -12.26 -6.69 -8.70
C ALA A 2 -11.45 -5.42 -8.42
N LYS A 3 -11.13 -5.13 -7.16
CA LYS A 3 -10.26 -4.00 -6.80
C LYS A 3 -8.84 -4.29 -7.27
N THR A 4 -8.14 -3.27 -7.75
CA THR A 4 -6.72 -3.32 -8.14
C THR A 4 -5.85 -2.55 -7.16
N TYR A 5 -4.53 -2.72 -7.25
CA TYR A 5 -3.59 -1.89 -6.49
C TYR A 5 -3.64 -0.42 -6.92
N SER A 6 -3.93 -0.14 -8.19
CA SER A 6 -4.18 1.22 -8.68
C SER A 6 -5.42 1.84 -8.02
N ASN A 7 -6.48 1.06 -7.75
CA ASN A 7 -7.62 1.55 -6.97
C ASN A 7 -7.22 1.91 -5.53
N LEU A 8 -6.32 1.13 -4.92
CA LEU A 8 -5.79 1.40 -3.57
C LEU A 8 -5.05 2.73 -3.53
N VAL A 9 -4.15 2.96 -4.49
CA VAL A 9 -3.44 4.24 -4.62
C VAL A 9 -4.43 5.39 -4.86
N SER A 10 -5.44 5.19 -5.70
CA SER A 10 -6.48 6.19 -5.95
C SER A 10 -7.28 6.54 -4.70
N GLU A 11 -7.64 5.55 -3.88
CA GLU A 11 -8.37 5.75 -2.61
C GLU A 11 -7.51 6.52 -1.60
N ALA A 12 -6.22 6.19 -1.51
CA ALA A 12 -5.29 6.93 -0.66
C ALA A 12 -5.07 8.37 -1.13
N ARG A 13 -5.04 8.63 -2.44
CA ARG A 13 -4.98 10.01 -2.99
C ARG A 13 -6.16 10.86 -2.54
N VAL A 14 -7.36 10.29 -2.50
CA VAL A 14 -8.55 10.98 -1.98
C VAL A 14 -8.36 11.36 -0.51
N LEU A 15 -7.77 10.48 0.31
CA LEU A 15 -7.51 10.74 1.73
C LEU A 15 -6.38 11.77 1.97
N LEU A 16 -5.38 11.79 1.10
CA LEU A 16 -4.29 12.77 1.08
C LEU A 16 -4.70 14.11 0.46
N GLN A 17 -5.93 14.21 -0.07
CA GLN A 17 -6.41 15.35 -0.87
C GLN A 17 -5.52 15.64 -2.10
N ASP A 18 -4.78 14.64 -2.58
CA ASP A 18 -3.87 14.70 -3.74
C ASP A 18 -4.58 14.19 -5.01
N THR A 19 -5.72 14.82 -5.33
CA THR A 19 -6.62 14.40 -6.41
C THR A 19 -6.44 15.19 -7.71
N ASP A 20 -5.62 16.24 -7.71
CA ASP A 20 -5.35 17.03 -8.90
C ASP A 20 -4.50 16.21 -9.88
N ALA A 21 -4.91 16.17 -11.15
CA ALA A 21 -4.19 15.42 -12.18
C ALA A 21 -2.92 16.14 -12.64
N ASP A 22 -2.89 17.47 -12.57
CA ASP A 22 -1.83 18.31 -13.15
C ASP A 22 -0.77 18.71 -12.11
N LEU A 23 -1.15 18.78 -10.83
CA LEU A 23 -0.29 19.21 -9.71
C LEU A 23 -0.29 18.19 -8.57
N LYS A 24 0.03 16.93 -8.89
CA LYS A 24 0.17 15.87 -7.87
C LYS A 24 1.32 16.18 -6.91
N ARG A 25 1.07 16.22 -5.60
CA ARG A 25 2.09 16.33 -4.55
C ARG A 25 3.00 15.10 -4.54
N TYR A 26 2.42 13.92 -4.72
CA TYR A 26 3.16 12.66 -4.80
C TYR A 26 3.07 12.06 -6.21
N SER A 27 4.21 11.68 -6.79
CA SER A 27 4.21 10.87 -8.01
C SER A 27 3.59 9.49 -7.75
N ASP A 28 3.01 8.88 -8.78
CA ASP A 28 2.45 7.52 -8.67
C ASP A 28 3.54 6.53 -8.24
N THR A 29 4.76 6.68 -8.76
CA THR A 29 5.94 5.87 -8.40
C THR A 29 6.23 5.95 -6.90
N LYS A 30 6.17 7.15 -6.31
CA LYS A 30 6.42 7.34 -4.89
C LYS A 30 5.39 6.62 -4.02
N LEU A 31 4.11 6.68 -4.40
CA LEU A 31 3.04 5.99 -3.67
C LEU A 31 3.16 4.46 -3.83
N ILE A 32 3.57 3.98 -4.99
CA ILE A 32 3.84 2.55 -5.22
C ILE A 32 5.03 2.08 -4.37
N ASP A 33 6.11 2.86 -4.26
CA ASP A 33 7.24 2.52 -3.38
C ASP A 33 6.82 2.40 -1.91
N ILE A 34 5.94 3.29 -1.45
CA ILE A 34 5.36 3.22 -0.11
C ILE A 34 4.50 1.96 0.03
N LEU A 35 3.68 1.64 -0.97
CA LEU A 35 2.85 0.44 -0.98
C LEU A 35 3.69 -0.84 -0.93
N ASN A 36 4.79 -0.90 -1.68
CA ASN A 36 5.74 -2.02 -1.67
C ASN A 36 6.31 -2.26 -0.27
N ARG A 37 6.66 -1.19 0.45
CA ARG A 37 7.07 -1.29 1.86
C ARG A 37 5.91 -1.78 2.74
N GLY A 38 4.69 -1.32 2.50
CA GLY A 38 3.50 -1.78 3.23
C GLY A 38 3.20 -3.26 3.01
N LEU A 39 3.43 -3.79 1.80
CA LEU A 39 3.30 -5.21 1.50
C LEU A 39 4.38 -6.03 2.21
N GLN A 40 5.62 -5.55 2.27
CA GLN A 40 6.68 -6.20 3.04
C GLN A 40 6.35 -6.23 4.54
N ASP A 41 5.83 -5.13 5.08
CA ASP A 41 5.43 -5.06 6.49
C ASP A 41 4.21 -5.93 6.79
N LEU A 42 3.24 -5.99 5.87
CA LEU A 42 2.11 -6.91 5.95
C LEU A 42 2.58 -8.35 5.99
N ALA A 43 3.46 -8.75 5.07
CA ALA A 43 4.01 -10.11 5.02
C ALA A 43 4.84 -10.45 6.27
N ARG A 44 5.47 -9.46 6.91
CA ARG A 44 6.19 -9.63 8.17
C ARG A 44 5.25 -9.89 9.35
N ILE A 45 4.10 -9.22 9.42
CA ILE A 45 3.13 -9.35 10.52
C ILE A 45 2.19 -10.55 10.30
N ARG A 46 1.74 -10.74 9.06
CA ARG A 46 0.79 -11.76 8.61
C ARG A 46 1.33 -12.46 7.36
N PRO A 47 2.33 -13.36 7.50
CA PRO A 47 2.88 -14.09 6.35
C PRO A 47 1.82 -14.96 5.66
N ASP A 48 0.76 -15.34 6.38
CA ASP A 48 -0.40 -16.06 5.85
C ASP A 48 -1.17 -15.28 4.77
N SER A 49 -1.12 -13.94 4.76
CA SER A 49 -1.81 -13.14 3.74
C SER A 49 -1.26 -13.37 2.33
N MET A 50 -0.02 -13.86 2.23
CA MET A 50 0.72 -14.03 0.98
C MET A 50 0.69 -15.47 0.47
N TYR A 51 0.02 -16.39 1.18
CA TYR A 51 0.07 -17.83 0.91
C TYR A 51 -0.32 -18.18 -0.55
N ASP A 52 -1.41 -17.58 -1.04
CA ASP A 52 -1.90 -17.79 -2.41
C ASP A 52 -1.11 -17.03 -3.48
N LEU A 53 -0.24 -16.10 -3.07
CA LEU A 53 0.61 -15.30 -3.95
C LEU A 53 2.01 -15.89 -4.14
N TYR A 54 2.42 -16.85 -3.31
CA TYR A 54 3.70 -17.57 -3.49
C TYR A 54 3.64 -18.51 -4.69
N VAL A 55 3.81 -17.95 -5.88
CA VAL A 55 3.95 -18.71 -7.12
C VAL A 55 5.34 -19.36 -7.14
N ASN A 56 5.42 -20.65 -7.46
CA ASN A 56 6.67 -21.42 -7.62
C ASN A 56 7.54 -21.60 -6.36
N ASN A 57 6.98 -21.61 -5.14
CA ASN A 57 7.73 -21.69 -3.88
C ASN A 57 8.73 -20.54 -3.66
N ASP A 58 8.58 -19.43 -4.38
CA ASP A 58 9.33 -18.23 -4.06
C ASP A 58 8.63 -17.53 -2.91
N LEU A 59 9.29 -17.44 -1.76
CA LEU A 59 8.77 -16.82 -0.53
C LEU A 59 8.85 -15.28 -0.58
N MET A 60 9.06 -14.71 -1.77
CA MET A 60 9.20 -13.28 -1.96
C MET A 60 7.84 -12.57 -2.07
N VAL A 61 7.75 -11.44 -1.40
CA VAL A 61 6.62 -10.51 -1.55
C VAL A 61 6.73 -9.87 -2.94
N PRO A 62 5.67 -9.90 -3.76
CA PRO A 62 5.73 -9.31 -5.10
C PRO A 62 5.95 -7.81 -5.01
N GLU A 63 6.87 -7.31 -5.84
CA GLU A 63 7.09 -5.87 -5.99
C GLU A 63 6.12 -5.32 -7.03
N LEU A 64 5.40 -4.25 -6.68
CA LEU A 64 4.51 -3.55 -7.59
C LEU A 64 5.27 -2.54 -8.43
N VAL A 65 4.94 -2.50 -9.72
CA VAL A 65 5.50 -1.54 -10.68
C VAL A 65 4.41 -0.90 -11.53
N GLU A 66 4.67 0.30 -12.07
CA GLU A 66 3.71 1.00 -12.94
C GLU A 66 3.52 0.31 -14.29
N SER A 67 4.62 -0.20 -14.87
CA SER A 67 4.65 -0.82 -16.19
C SER A 67 5.81 -1.81 -16.31
N SER A 68 5.76 -2.69 -17.32
CA SER A 68 6.85 -3.61 -17.69
C SER A 68 7.38 -4.50 -16.55
N PRO A 69 6.54 -5.36 -15.94
CA PRO A 69 6.98 -6.23 -14.85
C PRO A 69 8.06 -7.22 -15.31
N GLY A 70 9.16 -7.28 -14.55
CA GLY A 70 10.17 -8.35 -14.63
C GLY A 70 9.80 -9.60 -13.81
N GLY A 71 10.76 -10.50 -13.63
CA GLY A 71 10.57 -11.67 -12.74
C GLY A 71 10.37 -11.23 -11.29
N GLY A 72 9.30 -11.71 -10.65
CA GLY A 72 8.96 -11.36 -9.25
C GLY A 72 8.20 -10.03 -9.08
N GLN A 73 7.88 -9.35 -10.19
CA GLN A 73 7.15 -8.08 -10.18
C GLN A 73 5.71 -8.24 -10.67
N THR A 74 4.82 -7.38 -10.19
CA THR A 74 3.41 -7.32 -10.60
C THR A 74 3.05 -5.89 -11.00
N VAL A 75 2.31 -5.72 -12.09
CA VAL A 75 1.83 -4.40 -12.49
C VAL A 75 0.73 -3.92 -11.53
N TRP A 76 0.76 -2.67 -11.09
CA TRP A 76 -0.23 -2.12 -10.14
C TRP A 76 -1.69 -2.12 -10.66
N THR A 77 -1.90 -2.27 -11.97
CA THR A 77 -3.23 -2.43 -12.56
C THR A 77 -3.76 -3.86 -12.42
N ALA A 78 -2.95 -4.81 -11.94
CA ALA A 78 -3.38 -6.15 -11.62
C ALA A 78 -4.40 -6.17 -10.47
N ASN A 79 -5.14 -7.27 -10.38
CA ASN A 79 -6.03 -7.53 -9.26
C ASN A 79 -5.24 -7.47 -7.94
N PHE A 80 -5.85 -6.88 -6.91
CA PHE A 80 -5.26 -6.72 -5.58
C PHE A 80 -4.77 -8.05 -4.99
N GLY A 81 -5.30 -9.21 -5.44
CA GLY A 81 -4.69 -10.53 -5.23
C GLY A 81 -4.63 -11.05 -3.80
N LEU A 82 -4.87 -10.18 -2.82
CA LEU A 82 -4.93 -10.44 -1.39
C LEU A 82 -6.40 -10.48 -0.92
N GLY A 83 -6.61 -11.06 0.26
CA GLY A 83 -7.90 -10.99 0.94
C GLY A 83 -8.34 -9.54 1.16
N MET A 84 -9.61 -9.23 0.88
CA MET A 84 -10.16 -7.88 0.97
C MET A 84 -10.06 -7.25 2.37
N GLN A 85 -9.89 -8.06 3.42
CA GLN A 85 -9.62 -7.61 4.78
C GLN A 85 -8.31 -6.81 4.90
N PHE A 86 -7.33 -7.02 4.00
CA PHE A 86 -6.04 -6.32 4.00
C PHE A 86 -6.04 -5.05 3.16
N TYR A 87 -7.13 -4.80 2.41
CA TYR A 87 -7.24 -3.65 1.54
C TYR A 87 -7.22 -2.32 2.31
N SER A 88 -8.16 -2.15 3.25
CA SER A 88 -8.27 -0.92 4.05
C SER A 88 -7.02 -0.66 4.92
N PRO A 89 -6.42 -1.67 5.58
CA PRO A 89 -5.17 -1.47 6.30
C PRO A 89 -4.04 -0.94 5.43
N LEU A 90 -3.86 -1.46 4.21
CA LEU A 90 -2.81 -0.99 3.31
C LEU A 90 -3.07 0.43 2.81
N VAL A 91 -4.34 0.85 2.65
CA VAL A 91 -4.69 2.26 2.41
C VAL A 91 -4.22 3.12 3.59
N SER A 92 -4.56 2.76 4.83
CA SER A 92 -4.14 3.50 6.03
C SER A 92 -2.61 3.56 6.16
N TYR A 93 -1.90 2.47 5.86
CA TYR A 93 -0.45 2.46 5.84
C TYR A 93 0.11 3.48 4.83
N LEU A 94 -0.41 3.46 3.60
CA LEU A 94 0.09 4.32 2.53
C LEU A 94 -0.12 5.80 2.84
N VAL A 95 -1.32 6.16 3.32
CA VAL A 95 -1.62 7.53 3.75
C VAL A 95 -0.75 7.91 4.95
N GLY A 96 -0.65 7.05 5.96
CA GLY A 96 0.13 7.32 7.16
C GLY A 96 1.61 7.59 6.86
N VAL A 97 2.23 6.79 5.98
CA VAL A 97 3.63 7.02 5.57
C VAL A 97 3.78 8.28 4.71
N ALA A 98 2.85 8.55 3.80
CA ALA A 98 2.91 9.75 2.96
C ALA A 98 2.83 11.04 3.79
N GLU A 99 1.96 11.07 4.81
CA GLU A 99 1.79 12.21 5.73
C GLU A 99 3.07 12.48 6.54
N ILE A 100 3.79 11.44 7.02
CA ILE A 100 5.08 11.61 7.72
C ILE A 100 6.10 12.36 6.85
N VAL A 101 6.09 12.10 5.55
CA VAL A 101 7.06 12.70 4.62
C VAL A 101 6.73 14.17 4.34
N ASP A 102 5.46 14.57 4.45
CA ASP A 102 5.01 15.95 4.21
C ASP A 102 5.15 16.84 5.44
N ASP A 103 4.98 16.26 6.62
CA ASP A 103 4.78 17.00 7.85
C ASP A 103 6.09 17.22 8.60
N GLU A 104 6.84 18.24 8.16
CA GLU A 104 8.09 18.63 8.80
C GLU A 104 7.87 19.54 10.03
N TYR A 105 6.63 19.99 10.33
CA TYR A 105 6.41 21.01 11.38
C TYR A 105 5.13 20.98 12.25
N THR A 106 4.06 20.17 12.02
CA THR A 106 2.79 20.43 12.78
C THR A 106 1.89 19.26 13.23
N GLU A 107 1.84 18.06 12.63
CA GLU A 107 0.79 17.04 12.93
C GLU A 107 1.25 15.55 12.95
N GLU A 108 2.25 15.19 13.77
CA GLU A 108 2.69 13.78 13.96
C GLU A 108 1.55 12.82 14.39
N GLY A 109 0.46 13.34 14.98
CA GLY A 109 -0.63 12.56 15.54
C GLY A 109 -1.48 11.79 14.52
N ARG A 110 -1.73 12.35 13.33
CA ARG A 110 -2.58 11.72 12.31
C ARG A 110 -1.86 10.56 11.61
N ALA A 111 -0.60 10.77 11.27
CA ALA A 111 0.25 9.73 10.70
C ALA A 111 0.44 8.55 11.68
N ALA A 112 0.74 8.85 12.96
CA ALA A 112 0.87 7.84 14.00
C ALA A 112 -0.44 7.04 14.19
N PHE A 113 -1.58 7.72 14.17
CA PHE A 113 -2.89 7.08 14.25
C PHE A 113 -3.15 6.12 13.08
N LEU A 114 -2.87 6.54 11.84
CA LEU A 114 -3.10 5.71 10.64
C LEU A 114 -2.18 4.49 10.58
N LEU A 115 -0.92 4.62 11.00
CA LEU A 115 -0.01 3.48 11.13
C LEU A 115 -0.41 2.55 12.28
N GLY A 116 -0.92 3.10 13.37
CA GLY A 116 -1.55 2.32 14.46
C GLY A 116 -2.76 1.54 13.97
N GLN A 117 -3.63 2.18 13.17
CA GLN A 117 -4.80 1.55 12.56
C GLN A 117 -4.39 0.39 11.63
N PHE A 118 -3.35 0.57 10.81
CA PHE A 118 -2.80 -0.53 9.99
C PHE A 118 -2.43 -1.73 10.87
N ARG A 119 -1.63 -1.52 11.91
CA ARG A 119 -1.18 -2.62 12.79
C ARG A 119 -2.36 -3.30 13.49
N ASN A 120 -3.27 -2.54 14.09
CA ASN A 120 -4.41 -3.10 14.82
C ASN A 120 -5.32 -3.91 13.87
N SER A 121 -5.58 -3.38 12.68
CA SER A 121 -6.45 -4.04 11.70
C SER A 121 -5.82 -5.31 11.10
N VAL A 122 -4.49 -5.38 11.00
CA VAL A 122 -3.77 -6.55 10.48
C VAL A 122 -3.65 -7.66 11.53
N VAL A 123 -3.44 -7.31 12.80
CA VAL A 123 -3.33 -8.29 13.90
C VAL A 123 -4.71 -8.72 14.42
N GLY A 124 -5.76 -7.92 14.19
CA GLY A 124 -7.12 -8.23 14.61
C GLY A 124 -7.34 -8.07 16.12
N ILE A 125 -6.63 -7.12 16.74
CA ILE A 125 -6.72 -6.78 18.17
C ILE A 125 -7.34 -5.40 18.32
#